data_AF-A0A925PDZ9-F1
#
_entry.id   AF-A0A925PDZ9-F1
#
_cell.length_a   1.000
_cell.length_b   1.000
_cell.length_c   1.000
_cell.angle_alpha   90.00
_cell.angle_beta   90.00
_cell.angle_gamma   90.00
#
_symmetry.space_group_name_H-M   'P 1'
#
loop_
_entity.id
_entity.type
_entity.pdbx_description
1 polymer ?
#
loop_
_entity_poly.entity_id
_entity_poly.type
_entity_poly.pdbx_seq_one_letter_code
_entity_poly.pdbx_strand_id
1 'polypeptide(L)'
;ADTCFAEAETDSRVLMRIAISHACSGPELHRETLICDHAEIEYVTNQQVTVRWRDGRVERRVLEPFDAQIVNLRELISCLRGTSAKPPSTLVDSRPFVHLHALAYLSAGKIESFAEAEIERADPAKPAGAQYLAVPGLAAAAELFLDKGKWPWKQPRVAVPAELGTLRSSVGDMLPAADPAMVAINPV
;
A
#
# COMPACT_ATOMS: atom_id res chain seq x y z
N ALA A 1 -8.61 8.19 -7.41
CA ALA A 1 -8.32 7.82 -6.01
C ALA A 1 -8.31 6.32 -5.98
N ASP A 2 -7.19 5.73 -5.61
CA ASP A 2 -6.92 4.32 -5.93
C ASP A 2 -6.90 3.51 -4.65
N THR A 3 -7.29 2.24 -4.76
CA THR A 3 -7.41 1.33 -3.63
C THR A 3 -6.91 -0.05 -4.00
N CYS A 4 -6.13 -0.67 -3.13
CA CYS A 4 -5.58 -2.00 -3.30
C CYS A 4 -5.71 -2.81 -2.02
N PHE A 5 -6.17 -4.06 -2.15
CA PHE A 5 -6.16 -5.08 -1.12
C PHE A 5 -5.35 -6.26 -1.68
N ALA A 6 -4.31 -6.69 -0.98
CA ALA A 6 -3.45 -7.78 -1.40
C ALA A 6 -3.16 -8.71 -0.23
N GLU A 7 -3.22 -10.01 -0.49
CA GLU A 7 -2.75 -11.05 0.43
C GLU A 7 -1.64 -11.81 -0.29
N ALA A 8 -0.53 -12.04 0.40
CA ALA A 8 0.62 -12.75 -0.13
C ALA A 8 1.19 -13.70 0.92
N GLU A 9 1.76 -14.80 0.46
CA GLU A 9 2.45 -15.77 1.30
C GLU A 9 3.89 -15.88 0.82
N THR A 10 4.86 -15.80 1.73
CA THR A 10 6.28 -15.98 1.41
C THR A 10 6.61 -17.48 1.28
N ASP A 11 7.78 -17.80 0.71
CA ASP A 11 8.30 -19.18 0.68
C ASP A 11 8.47 -19.77 2.10
N SER A 12 8.66 -18.91 3.09
CA SER A 12 8.73 -19.26 4.52
C SER A 12 7.37 -19.31 5.21
N ARG A 13 6.26 -19.31 4.47
CA ARG A 13 4.87 -19.41 4.99
C ARG A 13 4.44 -18.23 5.86
N VAL A 14 5.09 -17.07 5.71
CA VAL A 14 4.62 -15.83 6.36
C VAL A 14 3.49 -15.25 5.52
N LEU A 15 2.33 -15.07 6.15
CA LEU A 15 1.18 -14.42 5.53
C LEU A 15 1.28 -12.91 5.72
N MET A 16 1.13 -12.17 4.63
CA MET A 16 1.08 -10.72 4.59
C MET A 16 -0.26 -10.26 4.04
N ARG A 17 -0.88 -9.28 4.70
CA ARG A 17 -2.07 -8.59 4.22
C ARG A 17 -1.80 -7.10 4.13
N ILE A 18 -2.14 -6.52 2.99
CA ILE A 18 -1.87 -5.13 2.64
C ILE A 18 -3.17 -4.50 2.19
N ALA A 19 -3.54 -3.38 2.80
CA ALA A 19 -4.64 -2.53 2.35
C ALA A 19 -4.10 -1.10 2.22
N ILE A 20 -4.21 -0.53 1.02
CA ILE A 20 -3.74 0.82 0.70
C ILE A 20 -4.88 1.54 -0.02
N SER A 21 -5.21 2.76 0.40
CA SER A 21 -6.22 3.56 -0.26
C SER A 21 -5.96 5.06 -0.16
N HIS A 22 -6.15 5.76 -1.28
CA HIS A 22 -6.28 7.22 -1.34
C HIS A 22 -7.75 7.69 -1.33
N ALA A 23 -8.69 6.78 -1.07
CA ALA A 23 -10.13 7.03 -1.08
C ALA A 23 -10.78 6.85 0.30
N CYS A 24 -9.99 6.75 1.37
CA CYS A 24 -10.52 6.76 2.74
C CYS A 24 -10.77 8.21 3.19
N SER A 25 -11.87 8.44 3.90
CA SER A 25 -12.07 9.68 4.63
C SER A 25 -11.29 9.69 5.95
N GLY A 26 -10.88 10.87 6.41
CA GLY A 26 -10.16 11.04 7.67
C GLY A 26 -8.65 11.31 7.52
N PRO A 27 -7.91 11.29 8.64
CA PRO A 27 -6.47 11.52 8.63
C PRO A 27 -5.73 10.37 7.93
N GLU A 28 -4.60 10.71 7.31
CA GLU A 28 -3.68 9.71 6.78
C GLU A 28 -3.19 8.81 7.92
N LEU A 29 -3.36 7.49 7.74
CA LEU A 29 -2.94 6.49 8.70
C LEU A 29 -2.03 5.48 7.99
N HIS A 30 -0.78 5.45 8.43
CA HIS A 30 0.17 4.41 8.05
C HIS A 30 0.41 3.54 9.29
N ARG A 31 -0.08 2.32 9.25
CA ARG A 31 0.01 1.35 10.33
C ARG A 31 0.52 0.01 9.79
N GLU A 32 1.40 -0.62 10.55
CA GLU A 32 1.88 -1.99 10.34
C GLU A 32 1.65 -2.80 11.62
N THR A 33 1.21 -4.06 11.46
CA THR A 33 1.05 -4.99 12.57
C THR A 33 1.83 -6.27 12.29
N LEU A 34 2.74 -6.63 13.20
CA LEU A 34 3.49 -7.87 13.16
C LEU A 34 2.90 -8.85 14.18
N ILE A 35 2.47 -10.01 13.72
CA ILE A 35 1.94 -11.08 14.57
C ILE A 35 3.03 -12.14 14.72
N CYS A 36 3.60 -12.23 15.92
CA CYS A 36 4.67 -13.16 16.25
C CYS A 36 4.20 -14.22 17.25
N ASP A 37 5.03 -15.25 17.44
CA ASP A 37 4.75 -16.35 18.40
C ASP A 37 4.56 -15.86 19.84
N HIS A 38 5.25 -14.79 20.23
CA HIS A 38 5.27 -14.30 21.61
C HIS A 38 4.69 -12.89 21.80
N ALA A 39 4.42 -12.18 20.72
CA ALA A 39 3.92 -10.81 20.79
C ALA A 39 3.17 -10.39 19.53
N GLU A 40 2.32 -9.39 19.68
CA GLU A 40 1.81 -8.57 18.58
C GLU A 40 2.47 -7.20 18.68
N ILE A 41 3.03 -6.71 17.57
CA ILE A 41 3.69 -5.40 17.50
C ILE A 41 2.88 -4.53 16.54
N GLU A 42 2.37 -3.42 17.04
CA GLU A 42 1.67 -2.40 16.26
C GLU A 42 2.56 -1.18 16.13
N TYR A 43 2.89 -0.82 14.90
CA TYR A 43 3.65 0.37 14.53
C TYR A 43 2.72 1.36 13.82
N VAL A 44 2.59 2.57 14.36
CA VAL A 44 1.88 3.68 13.70
C VAL A 44 2.89 4.77 13.40
N THR A 45 3.13 5.02 12.11
CA THR A 45 4.16 5.95 11.62
C THR A 45 4.00 7.32 12.26
N ASN A 46 5.12 7.90 12.71
CA ASN A 46 5.19 9.21 13.38
C ASN A 46 4.31 9.35 14.64
N GLN A 47 3.89 8.24 15.25
CA GLN A 47 3.07 8.27 16.46
C GLN A 47 3.66 7.39 17.55
N GLN A 48 3.55 6.07 17.42
CA GLN A 48 3.95 5.14 18.49
C GLN A 48 4.20 3.72 17.99
N VAL A 49 4.94 2.97 18.81
CA VAL A 49 5.00 1.50 18.76
C VAL A 49 4.38 0.93 20.02
N THR A 50 3.50 -0.04 19.86
CA THR A 50 2.94 -0.85 20.96
C THR A 50 3.33 -2.31 20.78
N VAL A 51 3.92 -2.92 21.81
CA VAL A 51 4.20 -4.36 21.87
C VAL A 51 3.26 -4.99 22.90
N ARG A 52 2.38 -5.88 22.46
CA ARG A 52 1.48 -6.67 23.31
C ARG A 52 2.04 -8.09 23.43
N TRP A 53 2.67 -8.40 24.55
CA TRP A 53 3.21 -9.74 24.81
C TRP A 53 2.09 -10.71 25.15
N ARG A 54 2.25 -11.98 24.73
CA ARG A 54 1.27 -13.03 25.06
C ARG A 54 1.22 -13.41 26.55
N ASP A 55 2.22 -12.98 27.32
CA ASP A 55 2.24 -13.10 28.79
C ASP A 55 1.44 -11.98 29.51
N GLY A 56 0.81 -11.08 28.75
CA GLY A 56 -0.01 -9.97 29.27
C GLY A 56 0.73 -8.65 29.47
N ARG A 57 2.07 -8.61 29.33
CA ARG A 57 2.83 -7.35 29.36
C ARG A 57 2.51 -6.49 28.14
N VAL A 58 2.52 -5.18 28.32
CA VAL A 58 2.36 -4.20 27.24
C VAL A 58 3.46 -3.15 27.33
N GLU A 59 4.19 -2.95 26.25
CA GLU A 59 5.17 -1.88 26.11
C GLU A 59 4.66 -0.85 25.10
N ARG A 60 4.86 0.43 25.41
CA ARG A 60 4.52 1.54 24.51
C ARG A 60 5.69 2.50 24.42
N ARG A 61 6.00 2.92 23.20
CA ARG A 61 7.00 3.96 22.95
C ARG A 61 6.43 4.98 21.97
N VAL A 62 6.46 6.24 22.35
CA VAL A 62 6.17 7.35 21.44
C VAL A 62 7.35 7.49 20.49
N LEU A 63 7.05 7.73 19.21
CA LEU A 63 8.04 7.97 18.18
C LEU A 63 8.14 9.46 17.92
N GLU A 64 9.38 9.95 17.81
CA GLU A 64 9.60 11.28 17.29
C GLU A 64 9.19 11.33 15.81
N PRO A 65 8.39 12.32 15.39
CA PRO A 65 8.04 12.49 13.99
C PRO A 65 9.30 12.67 13.15
N PHE A 66 9.33 12.03 11.98
CA PHE A 66 10.40 12.23 11.00
C PHE A 66 9.84 12.38 9.60
N ASP A 67 10.61 13.04 8.75
CA ASP A 67 10.36 13.12 7.33
C ASP A 67 11.16 12.02 6.63
N ALA A 68 10.45 10.96 6.21
CA ALA A 68 11.05 9.80 5.57
C ALA A 68 11.81 10.15 4.27
N GLN A 69 11.34 11.14 3.53
CA GLN A 69 11.99 11.58 2.29
C GLN A 69 13.31 12.27 2.61
N ILE A 70 13.33 13.18 3.59
CA ILE A 70 14.55 13.85 4.02
C ILE A 70 15.56 12.84 4.57
N VAL A 71 15.11 11.89 5.40
CA VAL A 71 15.99 10.82 5.94
C VAL A 71 16.60 10.01 4.80
N ASN A 72 15.79 9.56 3.84
CA ASN A 72 16.26 8.77 2.71
C ASN A 72 17.26 9.54 1.82
N LEU A 73 16.99 10.81 1.51
CA LEU A 73 17.89 11.66 0.72
C LEU A 73 19.23 11.89 1.41
N ARG A 74 19.23 12.12 2.74
CA ARG A 74 20.46 12.29 3.52
C ARG A 74 21.35 11.05 3.42
N GLU A 75 20.78 9.87 3.58
CA GLU A 75 21.53 8.62 3.48
C GLU A 75 22.07 8.36 2.07
N LEU A 76 21.28 8.67 1.04
CA LEU A 76 21.76 8.62 -0.35
C LEU A 76 22.97 9.55 -0.56
N ILE A 77 22.90 10.79 -0.07
CA ILE A 77 24.00 11.76 -0.16
C ILE A 77 25.23 11.24 0.60
N SER A 78 25.06 10.66 1.79
CA SER A 78 26.15 10.03 2.56
C SER A 78 26.84 8.91 1.76
N CYS A 79 26.07 8.07 1.09
CA CYS A 79 26.62 7.03 0.21
C CYS A 79 27.42 7.65 -0.96
N LEU A 80 26.88 8.68 -1.61
CA LEU A 80 27.55 9.35 -2.74
C LEU A 80 28.86 10.05 -2.32
N ARG A 81 28.95 10.48 -1.05
CA ARG A 81 30.16 11.07 -0.46
C ARG A 81 31.15 10.02 0.07
N GLY A 82 30.81 8.73 0.02
CA GLY A 82 31.63 7.65 0.55
C GLY A 82 31.65 7.56 2.09
N THR A 83 30.79 8.29 2.80
CA THR A 83 30.67 8.19 4.26
C THR A 83 29.76 7.04 4.70
N SER A 84 29.01 6.47 3.76
CA SER A 84 28.27 5.21 3.92
C SER A 84 28.65 4.24 2.80
N ALA A 85 28.68 2.93 3.12
CA ALA A 85 29.09 1.89 2.18
C ALA A 85 28.03 1.54 1.13
N LYS A 86 26.75 1.81 1.40
CA LYS A 86 25.63 1.54 0.47
C LYS A 86 24.45 2.47 0.76
N PRO A 87 23.56 2.73 -0.24
CA PRO A 87 22.32 3.43 0.03
C PRO A 87 21.38 2.60 0.92
N PRO A 88 20.35 3.22 1.54
CA PRO A 88 19.35 2.51 2.35
C PRO A 88 18.63 1.38 1.62
N SER A 89 18.46 1.52 0.31
CA SER A 89 17.82 0.51 -0.54
C SER A 89 18.53 0.45 -1.88
N THR A 90 18.86 -0.76 -2.33
CA THR A 90 19.44 -1.02 -3.66
C THR A 90 18.37 -1.53 -4.62
N LEU A 91 18.67 -1.55 -5.92
CA LEU A 91 17.79 -2.17 -6.92
C LEU A 91 17.53 -3.65 -6.65
N VAL A 92 18.48 -4.36 -6.02
CA VAL A 92 18.31 -5.76 -5.63
C VAL A 92 17.29 -5.87 -4.51
N ASP A 93 17.35 -4.98 -3.52
CA ASP A 93 16.40 -4.93 -2.40
C ASP A 93 14.98 -4.56 -2.87
N SER A 94 14.85 -3.85 -3.98
CA SER A 94 13.55 -3.49 -4.56
C SER A 94 12.89 -4.62 -5.37
N ARG A 95 13.61 -5.69 -5.75
CA ARG A 95 13.05 -6.76 -6.59
C ARG A 95 11.83 -7.45 -5.96
N PRO A 96 11.85 -7.84 -4.67
CA PRO A 96 10.68 -8.45 -4.03
C PRO A 96 9.45 -7.54 -4.05
N PHE A 97 9.65 -6.24 -3.83
CA PHE A 97 8.57 -5.25 -3.91
C PHE A 97 7.97 -5.17 -5.32
N VAL A 98 8.80 -5.11 -6.36
CA VAL A 98 8.34 -5.12 -7.76
C VAL A 98 7.61 -6.42 -8.10
N HIS A 99 8.12 -7.57 -7.64
CA HIS A 99 7.47 -8.87 -7.84
C HIS A 99 6.10 -8.94 -7.16
N LEU A 100 5.99 -8.48 -5.91
CA LEU A 100 4.72 -8.42 -5.19
C LEU A 100 3.67 -7.60 -5.96
N HIS A 101 4.05 -6.42 -6.45
CA HIS A 101 3.17 -5.58 -7.25
C HIS A 101 2.74 -6.27 -8.55
N ALA A 102 3.67 -6.90 -9.27
CA ALA A 102 3.37 -7.64 -10.48
C ALA A 102 2.38 -8.79 -10.23
N LEU A 103 2.59 -9.54 -9.16
CA LEU A 103 1.70 -10.64 -8.77
C LEU A 103 0.32 -10.12 -8.33
N ALA A 104 0.26 -8.97 -7.65
CA ALA A 104 -1.01 -8.34 -7.29
C ALA A 104 -1.83 -7.97 -8.54
N TYR A 105 -1.22 -7.38 -9.56
CA TYR A 105 -1.89 -7.10 -10.84
C TYR A 105 -2.36 -8.39 -11.52
N LEU A 106 -1.49 -9.38 -11.65
CA LEU A 106 -1.84 -10.67 -12.26
C LEU A 106 -3.00 -11.38 -11.53
N SER A 107 -3.01 -11.29 -10.19
CA SER A 107 -4.05 -11.84 -9.33
C SER A 107 -5.37 -11.12 -9.51
N ALA A 108 -5.34 -9.78 -9.58
CA ALA A 108 -6.52 -8.94 -9.78
C ALA A 108 -7.20 -9.21 -11.14
N GLY A 109 -6.41 -9.40 -12.20
CA GLY A 109 -6.89 -9.67 -13.56
C GLY A 109 -7.56 -8.47 -14.26
N LYS A 110 -8.16 -7.55 -13.50
CA LYS A 110 -8.71 -6.27 -13.95
C LYS A 110 -8.59 -5.21 -12.86
N ILE A 111 -8.54 -3.94 -13.27
CA ILE A 111 -8.73 -2.79 -12.38
C ILE A 111 -10.19 -2.37 -12.50
N GLU A 112 -10.89 -2.28 -11.38
CA GLU A 112 -12.31 -1.89 -11.35
C GLU A 112 -12.45 -0.45 -10.87
N SER A 113 -13.41 0.27 -11.46
CA SER A 113 -13.81 1.59 -10.96
C SER A 113 -14.96 1.45 -9.97
N PHE A 114 -14.97 2.29 -8.94
CA PHE A 114 -16.13 2.47 -8.09
C PHE A 114 -17.28 3.08 -8.92
N ALA A 115 -18.52 2.66 -8.65
CA ALA A 115 -19.67 3.31 -9.24
C ALA A 115 -19.81 4.74 -8.67
N GLU A 116 -20.27 5.70 -9.47
CA GLU A 116 -20.41 7.11 -9.02
C GLU A 116 -21.27 7.23 -7.75
N ALA A 117 -22.27 6.35 -7.58
CA ALA A 117 -23.13 6.32 -6.39
C ALA A 117 -22.40 5.86 -5.10
N GLU A 118 -21.23 5.22 -5.22
CA GLU A 118 -20.39 4.77 -4.11
C GLU A 118 -19.34 5.83 -3.71
N ILE A 119 -19.23 6.91 -4.49
CA ILE A 119 -18.23 7.96 -4.30
C ILE A 119 -18.87 9.14 -3.58
N GLU A 120 -18.40 9.42 -2.37
CA GLU A 120 -18.67 10.67 -1.69
C GLU A 120 -17.65 11.72 -2.09
N ARG A 121 -18.16 12.87 -2.52
CA ARG A 121 -17.36 14.07 -2.80
C ARG A 121 -17.46 14.96 -1.56
N ALA A 122 -16.49 14.86 -0.65
CA ALA A 122 -16.49 15.65 0.58
C ALA A 122 -15.08 16.06 1.02
N ASP A 123 -14.83 17.37 1.15
CA ASP A 123 -14.80 18.06 2.46
C ASP A 123 -14.73 19.62 2.28
N PRO A 124 -15.71 20.39 2.81
CA PRO A 124 -15.66 21.87 2.89
C PRO A 124 -14.62 22.45 3.89
N ALA A 125 -13.95 21.63 4.69
CA ALA A 125 -12.93 22.07 5.67
C ALA A 125 -11.52 22.29 5.07
N LYS A 126 -11.33 22.06 3.77
CA LYS A 126 -10.10 22.40 3.03
C LYS A 126 -10.34 23.63 2.13
N PRO A 127 -9.32 24.48 1.89
CA PRO A 127 -9.49 25.70 1.11
C PRO A 127 -10.15 25.40 -0.24
N ALA A 128 -11.05 26.30 -0.66
CA ALA A 128 -11.87 26.16 -1.85
C ALA A 128 -11.03 25.77 -3.08
N GLY A 129 -11.27 24.57 -3.63
CA GLY A 129 -10.62 24.08 -4.85
C GLY A 129 -10.14 22.62 -4.81
N ALA A 130 -9.93 22.03 -3.63
CA ALA A 130 -9.52 20.63 -3.52
C ALA A 130 -10.74 19.69 -3.42
N GLN A 131 -11.19 19.13 -4.54
CA GLN A 131 -12.16 18.04 -4.53
C GLN A 131 -11.47 16.76 -4.06
N TYR A 132 -11.88 16.21 -2.91
CA TYR A 132 -11.46 14.90 -2.46
C TYR A 132 -12.56 13.87 -2.74
N LEU A 133 -12.18 12.68 -3.18
CA LEU A 133 -13.08 11.56 -3.41
C LEU A 133 -12.87 10.56 -2.28
N ALA A 134 -13.94 10.23 -1.58
CA ALA A 134 -13.95 9.20 -0.56
C ALA A 134 -14.93 8.08 -0.95
N VAL A 135 -14.63 6.85 -0.56
CA VAL A 135 -15.54 5.71 -0.66
C VAL A 135 -15.94 5.32 0.76
N PRO A 136 -17.21 5.53 1.15
CA PRO A 136 -17.68 5.22 2.50
C PRO A 136 -17.46 3.76 2.87
N GLY A 137 -17.12 3.53 4.14
CA GLY A 137 -16.91 2.18 4.68
C GLY A 137 -15.58 1.52 4.30
N LEU A 138 -14.76 2.15 3.45
CA LEU A 138 -13.52 1.55 2.98
C LEU A 138 -12.49 1.32 4.10
N ALA A 139 -12.40 2.24 5.05
CA ALA A 139 -11.54 2.07 6.23
C ALA A 139 -11.96 0.85 7.07
N ALA A 140 -13.27 0.67 7.31
CA ALA A 140 -13.78 -0.48 8.04
C ALA A 140 -13.52 -1.81 7.28
N ALA A 141 -13.63 -1.78 5.95
CA ALA A 141 -13.30 -2.92 5.11
C ALA A 141 -11.80 -3.26 5.15
N ALA A 142 -10.92 -2.25 5.16
CA ALA A 142 -9.48 -2.43 5.35
C ALA A 142 -9.17 -3.10 6.69
N GLU A 143 -9.78 -2.66 7.79
CA GLU A 143 -9.60 -3.29 9.10
C GLU A 143 -10.05 -4.77 9.10
N LEU A 144 -11.24 -5.06 8.56
CA LEU A 144 -11.74 -6.44 8.47
C LEU A 144 -10.85 -7.33 7.61
N PHE A 145 -10.29 -6.79 6.53
CA PHE A 145 -9.35 -7.51 5.69
C PHE A 145 -8.03 -7.78 6.42
N LEU A 146 -7.41 -6.77 7.01
CA LEU A 146 -6.13 -6.89 7.70
C LEU A 146 -6.23 -7.88 8.87
N ASP A 147 -7.26 -7.77 9.71
CA ASP A 147 -7.43 -8.61 10.90
C ASP A 147 -7.93 -10.02 10.55
N LYS A 148 -9.00 -10.12 9.74
CA LYS A 148 -9.70 -11.40 9.52
C LYS A 148 -9.49 -12.04 8.15
N GLY A 149 -8.75 -11.39 7.25
CA GLY A 149 -8.62 -11.85 5.85
C GLY A 149 -9.93 -11.77 5.08
N LYS A 150 -10.91 -10.99 5.56
CA LYS A 150 -12.21 -10.88 4.91
C LYS A 150 -12.13 -9.87 3.77
N TRP A 151 -12.24 -10.37 2.55
CA TRP A 151 -12.20 -9.52 1.36
C TRP A 151 -13.44 -8.59 1.29
N PRO A 152 -13.25 -7.31 0.91
CA PRO A 152 -14.36 -6.39 0.63
C PRO A 152 -15.23 -6.82 -0.55
N TRP A 153 -14.65 -7.56 -1.49
CA TRP A 153 -15.31 -8.09 -2.69
C TRP A 153 -14.91 -9.56 -2.90
N LYS A 154 -15.15 -10.10 -4.10
CA LYS A 154 -14.75 -11.47 -4.44
C LYS A 154 -13.22 -11.63 -4.36
N GLN A 155 -12.75 -12.57 -3.55
CA GLN A 155 -11.33 -12.90 -3.46
C GLN A 155 -10.74 -13.16 -4.86
N PRO A 156 -9.63 -12.49 -5.24
CA PRO A 156 -8.94 -12.71 -6.50
C PRO A 156 -8.35 -14.12 -6.59
N ARG A 157 -7.98 -14.54 -7.80
CA ARG A 157 -7.18 -15.75 -7.98
C ARG A 157 -5.79 -15.54 -7.39
N VAL A 158 -5.10 -16.62 -7.06
CA VAL A 158 -3.69 -16.55 -6.66
C VAL A 158 -2.82 -16.57 -7.91
N ALA A 159 -2.00 -15.54 -8.11
CA ALA A 159 -0.90 -15.57 -9.10
C ALA A 159 0.39 -16.07 -8.45
N VAL A 160 1.21 -16.79 -9.21
CA VAL A 160 2.49 -17.35 -8.74
C VAL A 160 3.69 -16.74 -9.48
N PRO A 161 4.91 -16.79 -8.90
CA PRO A 161 6.10 -16.23 -9.54
C PRO A 161 6.38 -16.73 -10.97
N ALA A 162 5.97 -17.95 -11.31
CA ALA A 162 6.10 -18.50 -12.66
C ALA A 162 5.30 -17.71 -13.72
N GLU A 163 4.28 -16.94 -13.33
CA GLU A 163 3.43 -16.16 -14.22
C GLU A 163 4.00 -14.76 -14.53
N LEU A 164 5.09 -14.33 -13.88
CA LEU A 164 5.65 -12.98 -14.04
C LEU A 164 5.96 -12.62 -15.51
N GLY A 165 6.32 -13.61 -16.34
CA GLY A 165 6.56 -13.42 -17.78
C GLY A 165 5.32 -12.94 -18.57
N THR A 166 4.12 -13.10 -18.02
CA THR A 166 2.85 -12.69 -18.65
C THR A 166 2.38 -11.30 -18.23
N LEU A 167 3.08 -10.64 -17.29
CA LEU A 167 2.65 -9.36 -16.73
C LEU A 167 2.34 -8.32 -17.81
N ARG A 168 3.21 -8.18 -18.81
CA ARG A 168 3.08 -7.15 -19.84
C ARG A 168 1.80 -7.30 -20.65
N SER A 169 1.46 -8.52 -21.08
CA SER A 169 0.21 -8.77 -21.81
C SER A 169 -0.99 -8.52 -20.91
N SER A 170 -0.96 -9.06 -19.68
CA SER A 170 -2.06 -8.92 -18.73
C SER A 170 -2.36 -7.46 -18.38
N VAL A 171 -1.32 -6.63 -18.15
CA VAL A 171 -1.51 -5.19 -17.89
C VAL A 171 -2.05 -4.47 -19.13
N GLY A 172 -1.62 -4.87 -20.33
CA GLY A 172 -2.18 -4.35 -21.59
C GLY A 172 -3.69 -4.56 -21.68
N ASP A 173 -4.18 -5.73 -21.24
CA ASP A 173 -5.61 -6.07 -21.24
C ASP A 173 -6.41 -5.37 -20.11
N MET A 174 -5.73 -4.95 -19.03
CA MET A 174 -6.34 -4.25 -17.90
C MET A 174 -6.60 -2.77 -18.17
N LEU A 175 -5.80 -2.16 -19.05
CA LEU A 175 -5.99 -0.76 -19.41
C LEU A 175 -7.21 -0.65 -20.33
N PRO A 176 -8.12 0.30 -20.09
CA PRO A 176 -9.14 0.60 -21.08
C PRO A 176 -8.45 0.92 -22.41
N ALA A 177 -9.02 0.47 -23.52
CA ALA A 177 -8.55 0.86 -24.84
C ALA A 177 -8.39 2.39 -24.85
N ALA A 178 -7.19 2.88 -25.18
CA ALA A 178 -6.91 4.31 -25.12
C ALA A 178 -7.98 5.05 -25.89
N ASP A 179 -8.73 5.94 -25.22
CA ASP A 179 -9.64 6.84 -25.89
C ASP A 179 -8.77 7.73 -26.81
N PRO A 180 -8.93 7.66 -28.14
CA PRO A 180 -8.16 8.50 -29.05
C PRO A 180 -8.32 10.00 -28.76
N ALA A 181 -9.34 10.42 -28.00
CA ALA A 181 -9.50 11.80 -27.54
C ALA A 181 -8.52 12.23 -26.43
N MET A 182 -7.93 11.31 -25.66
CA MET A 182 -6.98 11.65 -24.58
C MET A 182 -5.53 11.88 -25.04
N VAL A 183 -5.17 11.52 -26.27
CA VAL A 183 -3.81 11.74 -26.82
C VAL A 183 -3.61 13.21 -27.23
N ALA A 184 -4.68 14.01 -27.25
CA ALA A 184 -4.66 15.38 -27.73
C ALA A 184 -4.61 16.43 -26.59
N ILE A 185 -3.77 16.27 -25.55
CA ILE A 185 -3.46 17.38 -24.63
C ILE A 185 -1.96 17.43 -24.29
N ASN A 186 -1.36 18.58 -24.63
CA ASN A 186 -0.01 19.12 -24.35
C ASN A 186 1.14 18.71 -25.28
N PRO A 187 1.31 19.36 -26.45
CA PRO A 187 2.61 19.91 -26.78
C PRO A 187 2.90 21.11 -25.85
N VAL A 188 4.16 21.18 -25.42
CA VAL A 188 4.77 22.23 -24.57
C VAL A 188 4.51 23.63 -25.11
#